data_AF-A0A822IW37-F1
#
_entry.id   AF-A0A822IW37-F1
#
_cell.length_a   1.000
_cell.length_b   1.000
_cell.length_c   1.000
_cell.angle_alpha   90.00
_cell.angle_beta   90.00
_cell.angle_gamma   90.00
#
_symmetry.space_group_name_H-M   'P 1'
#
loop_
_entity.id
_entity.type
_entity.pdbx_description
1 polymer ?
#
loop_
_entity_poly.entity_id
_entity_poly.type
_entity_poly.pdbx_seq_one_letter_code
_entity_poly.pdbx_strand_id
1 'polypeptide(L)'
;MKTAFGLDIAGYSTGKSGFVRADKKEDYSIEITVFRKHVFADKCSAKTPLDDDIVKNEKELLIACCKKGCLLVDIPIDLQKLPCPNNVGFIWELVKRPVDFAFGAMPPLAERIGSPVARFLNLFSSIKDEFTLGKQIFETYPAGSLKLLNLPYNKYKKSQAEFENGSWKGGEIAKISQYLKLTSEQNITLNDDELDAIICSITGVVGGEYCLQGDELANKINSLISNDKRYTAPNGYILLKKRPEIRINITTKIVKNQKELLKEVIR
;
A
#
# COMPACT_ATOMS: atom_id res chain seq x y z
N MET A 1 -12.39 1.78 18.03
CA MET A 1 -11.20 1.10 17.50
C MET A 1 -11.27 1.10 15.98
N LYS A 2 -10.22 1.53 15.27
CA LYS A 2 -10.19 1.59 13.80
C LYS A 2 -9.12 0.62 13.31
N THR A 3 -9.48 -0.26 12.36
CA THR A 3 -8.57 -1.26 11.78
C THR A 3 -8.35 -0.95 10.31
N ALA A 4 -7.11 -1.08 9.85
CA ALA A 4 -6.77 -1.03 8.43
C ALA A 4 -5.74 -2.10 8.08
N PHE A 5 -5.73 -2.50 6.82
CA PHE A 5 -4.77 -3.44 6.26
C PHE A 5 -3.94 -2.72 5.21
N GLY A 6 -2.63 -2.95 5.24
CA GLY A 6 -1.71 -2.46 4.23
C GLY A 6 -1.19 -3.61 3.40
N LEU A 7 -1.21 -3.45 2.09
CA LEU A 7 -0.73 -4.45 1.13
C LEU A 7 0.19 -3.77 0.10
N ASP A 8 1.46 -4.12 0.14
CA ASP A 8 2.34 -3.96 -1.02
C ASP A 8 2.27 -5.26 -1.82
N ILE A 9 1.67 -5.22 -3.01
CA ILE A 9 1.43 -6.42 -3.81
C ILE A 9 2.41 -6.48 -4.97
N ALA A 10 3.10 -7.61 -5.09
CA ALA A 10 3.97 -7.88 -6.21
C ALA A 10 3.30 -8.81 -7.24
N GLY A 11 3.89 -8.91 -8.43
CA GLY A 11 3.44 -9.87 -9.45
C GLY A 11 3.73 -11.31 -9.01
N TYR A 12 2.91 -12.26 -9.48
CA TYR A 12 3.01 -13.68 -9.10
C TYR A 12 4.41 -14.29 -9.26
N SER A 13 5.21 -13.82 -10.23
CA SER A 13 6.55 -14.36 -10.51
C SER A 13 7.66 -13.86 -9.56
N THR A 14 7.37 -12.89 -8.70
CA THR A 14 8.37 -12.26 -7.82
C THR A 14 8.31 -12.74 -6.38
N GLY A 15 7.11 -12.94 -5.82
CA GLY A 15 6.91 -13.45 -4.46
C GLY A 15 7.37 -12.50 -3.35
N LYS A 16 7.27 -11.17 -3.57
CA LYS A 16 7.76 -10.12 -2.65
C LYS A 16 6.65 -9.14 -2.31
N SER A 17 5.61 -9.63 -1.67
CA SER A 17 4.50 -8.80 -1.20
C SER A 17 4.66 -8.55 0.29
N GLY A 18 4.36 -7.33 0.76
CA GLY A 18 4.23 -7.00 2.17
C GLY A 18 2.77 -6.98 2.59
N PHE A 19 2.41 -7.60 3.71
CA PHE A 19 1.05 -7.57 4.23
C PHE A 19 1.01 -7.32 5.73
N VAL A 20 0.27 -6.30 6.14
CA VAL A 20 0.20 -5.88 7.55
C VAL A 20 -1.22 -5.50 7.96
N ARG A 21 -1.48 -5.57 9.25
CA ARG A 21 -2.69 -5.05 9.90
C ARG A 21 -2.29 -3.97 10.89
N ALA A 22 -2.98 -2.83 10.87
CA ALA A 22 -2.88 -1.77 11.86
C ALA A 22 -4.18 -1.64 12.65
N ASP A 23 -4.09 -1.57 13.97
CA ASP A 23 -5.20 -1.30 14.87
C ASP A 23 -4.92 -0.05 15.71
N LYS A 24 -5.81 0.94 15.63
CA LYS A 24 -5.80 2.10 16.50
C LYS A 24 -6.47 1.78 17.84
N LYS A 25 -5.69 1.80 18.91
CA LYS A 25 -6.11 1.51 20.29
C LYS A 25 -6.83 2.68 20.94
N GLU A 26 -7.40 2.43 22.13
CA GLU A 26 -8.12 3.42 22.93
C GLU A 26 -7.20 4.52 23.48
N ASP A 27 -5.93 4.19 23.75
CA ASP A 27 -4.89 5.12 24.19
C ASP A 27 -4.27 5.93 23.03
N TYR A 28 -4.90 5.90 21.85
CA TYR A 28 -4.45 6.53 20.60
C TYR A 28 -3.16 5.96 19.99
N SER A 29 -2.54 4.93 20.59
CA SER A 29 -1.43 4.22 19.96
C SER A 29 -1.91 3.40 18.75
N ILE A 30 -0.98 3.06 17.86
CA ILE A 30 -1.21 2.12 16.78
C ILE A 30 -0.39 0.87 17.05
N GLU A 31 -1.03 -0.29 17.02
CA GLU A 31 -0.33 -1.57 16.90
C GLU A 31 -0.37 -2.03 15.45
N ILE A 32 0.78 -2.44 14.92
CA ILE A 32 0.91 -3.01 13.59
C ILE A 32 1.47 -4.41 13.70
N THR A 33 0.77 -5.37 13.08
CA THR A 33 1.22 -6.74 12.93
C THR A 33 1.65 -6.96 11.49
N VAL A 34 2.93 -7.23 11.28
CA VAL A 34 3.49 -7.63 9.99
C VAL A 34 3.34 -9.13 9.85
N PHE A 35 2.54 -9.57 8.88
CA PHE A 35 2.38 -10.99 8.60
C PHE A 35 3.46 -11.45 7.62
N ARG A 36 4.07 -12.61 7.88
CA ARG A 36 5.08 -13.24 7.01
C ARG A 36 4.60 -14.62 6.61
N LYS A 37 4.98 -15.07 5.40
CA LYS A 37 4.46 -16.30 4.75
C LYS A 37 2.94 -16.27 4.49
N HIS A 38 2.40 -15.08 4.23
CA HIS A 38 1.01 -14.94 3.81
C HIS A 38 0.85 -15.28 2.32
N VAL A 39 -0.40 -15.56 1.91
CA VAL A 39 -0.72 -16.02 0.56
C VAL A 39 -0.28 -15.07 -0.56
N PHE A 40 -0.28 -13.75 -0.34
CA PHE A 40 0.22 -12.81 -1.35
C PHE A 40 1.74 -12.90 -1.63
N ALA A 41 2.52 -13.49 -0.72
CA ALA A 41 3.97 -13.63 -0.84
C ALA A 41 4.39 -14.87 -1.65
N ASP A 42 3.46 -15.77 -1.97
CA ASP A 42 3.78 -16.98 -2.72
C ASP A 42 4.20 -16.66 -4.16
N LYS A 43 5.26 -17.32 -4.61
CA LYS A 43 5.77 -17.20 -5.97
C LYS A 43 5.20 -18.30 -6.86
N CYS A 44 4.58 -17.92 -7.95
CA CYS A 44 4.06 -18.85 -8.97
C CYS A 44 4.94 -18.79 -10.22
N SER A 45 5.14 -19.95 -10.86
CA SER A 45 5.75 -20.01 -12.19
C SER A 45 4.73 -19.63 -13.25
N ALA A 46 5.14 -18.86 -14.26
CA ALA A 46 4.28 -18.52 -15.40
C ALA A 46 3.83 -19.75 -16.21
N LYS A 47 4.48 -20.91 -16.01
CA LYS A 47 4.13 -22.18 -16.65
C LYS A 47 3.19 -23.05 -15.81
N THR A 48 2.99 -22.70 -14.55
CA THR A 48 2.05 -23.39 -13.67
C THR A 48 0.68 -22.74 -13.86
N PRO A 49 -0.38 -23.50 -14.16
CA PRO A 49 -1.73 -22.97 -14.11
C PRO A 49 -1.94 -22.25 -12.79
N LEU A 50 -2.62 -21.12 -12.84
CA LEU A 50 -2.99 -20.42 -11.62
C LEU A 50 -3.95 -21.34 -10.87
N ASP A 51 -3.46 -22.00 -9.83
CA ASP A 51 -4.24 -22.95 -9.03
C ASP A 51 -5.44 -22.20 -8.45
N ASP A 52 -6.63 -22.79 -8.59
CA ASP A 52 -7.88 -22.24 -8.06
C ASP A 52 -7.72 -21.92 -6.56
N ASP A 53 -6.95 -22.71 -5.82
CA ASP A 53 -6.72 -22.48 -4.40
C ASP A 53 -5.89 -21.22 -4.12
N ILE A 54 -4.94 -20.82 -4.98
CA ILE A 54 -4.12 -19.60 -4.77
C ILE A 54 -5.02 -18.36 -4.87
N VAL A 55 -5.76 -18.23 -5.96
CA VAL A 55 -6.65 -17.08 -6.19
C VAL A 55 -7.76 -17.04 -5.17
N LYS A 56 -8.32 -18.21 -4.84
CA LYS A 56 -9.36 -18.34 -3.82
C LYS A 56 -8.85 -17.88 -2.46
N ASN A 57 -7.67 -18.32 -2.03
CA ASN A 57 -7.10 -17.92 -0.75
C ASN A 57 -6.81 -16.41 -0.69
N GLU A 58 -6.24 -15.83 -1.74
CA GLU A 58 -6.04 -14.39 -1.86
C GLU A 58 -7.36 -13.61 -1.79
N LYS A 59 -8.37 -14.08 -2.52
CA LYS A 59 -9.72 -13.50 -2.51
C LYS A 59 -10.36 -13.56 -1.12
N GLU A 60 -10.34 -14.73 -0.48
CA GLU A 60 -10.89 -14.91 0.87
C GLU A 60 -10.23 -13.96 1.87
N LEU A 61 -8.92 -13.77 1.78
CA LEU A 61 -8.18 -12.83 2.62
C LEU A 61 -8.58 -11.38 2.35
N LEU A 62 -8.70 -10.96 1.08
CA LEU A 62 -9.16 -9.62 0.73
C LEU A 62 -10.56 -9.33 1.28
N ILE A 63 -11.49 -10.29 1.13
CA ILE A 63 -12.85 -10.18 1.67
C ILE A 63 -12.80 -10.04 3.20
N ALA A 64 -12.00 -10.86 3.88
CA ALA A 64 -11.85 -10.79 5.34
C ALA A 64 -11.30 -9.42 5.78
N CYS A 65 -10.31 -8.88 5.07
CA CYS A 65 -9.79 -7.54 5.32
C CYS A 65 -10.88 -6.47 5.18
N CYS A 66 -11.60 -6.47 4.07
CA CYS A 66 -12.62 -5.46 3.76
C CYS A 66 -13.85 -5.56 4.69
N LYS A 67 -14.15 -6.75 5.23
CA LYS A 67 -15.20 -6.92 6.26
C LYS A 67 -14.76 -6.40 7.63
N LYS A 68 -13.47 -6.50 7.96
CA LYS A 68 -12.94 -6.09 9.25
C LYS A 68 -12.57 -4.60 9.32
N GLY A 69 -12.07 -4.04 8.22
CA GLY A 69 -11.58 -2.67 8.14
C GLY A 69 -11.38 -2.22 6.70
N CYS A 70 -10.60 -1.16 6.49
CA CYS A 70 -10.21 -0.74 5.15
C CYS A 70 -8.92 -1.44 4.69
N LEU A 71 -8.80 -1.68 3.39
CA LEU A 71 -7.60 -2.21 2.74
C LEU A 71 -6.96 -1.12 1.89
N LEU A 72 -5.67 -0.86 2.11
CA LEU A 72 -4.87 0.09 1.36
C LEU A 72 -3.78 -0.63 0.60
N VAL A 73 -3.70 -0.39 -0.70
CA VAL A 73 -2.85 -1.17 -1.60
C VAL A 73 -1.91 -0.27 -2.39
N ASP A 74 -0.62 -0.61 -2.43
CA ASP A 74 0.40 0.09 -3.23
C ASP A 74 0.39 -0.34 -4.70
N ILE A 75 -0.74 -0.16 -5.37
CA ILE A 75 -0.86 -0.35 -6.83
C ILE A 75 -1.94 0.55 -7.43
N PRO A 76 -1.78 0.95 -8.71
CA PRO A 76 -2.85 1.54 -9.51
C PRO A 76 -4.11 0.68 -9.61
N ILE A 77 -5.24 1.15 -9.07
CA ILE A 77 -6.57 0.52 -9.19
C ILE A 77 -7.44 1.29 -10.18
N ASP A 78 -7.63 2.59 -9.96
CA ASP A 78 -8.35 3.47 -10.89
C ASP A 78 -7.38 3.92 -11.99
N LEU A 79 -7.45 3.26 -13.15
CA LEU A 79 -6.57 3.54 -14.29
C LEU A 79 -6.94 4.82 -15.06
N GLN A 80 -8.02 5.53 -14.70
CA GLN A 80 -8.47 6.77 -15.34
C GLN A 80 -8.46 6.71 -16.89
N LYS A 81 -8.96 5.59 -17.45
CA LYS A 81 -9.06 5.29 -18.89
C LYS A 81 -7.76 4.86 -19.59
N LEU A 82 -6.64 4.65 -18.90
CA LEU A 82 -5.49 3.97 -19.50
C LEU A 82 -5.87 2.52 -19.91
N PRO A 83 -5.32 1.98 -21.02
CA PRO A 83 -4.31 2.56 -21.92
C PRO A 83 -4.84 3.54 -22.98
N CYS A 84 -6.15 3.77 -23.07
CA CYS A 84 -6.79 4.52 -24.16
C CYS A 84 -7.41 5.84 -23.66
N PRO A 85 -6.60 6.83 -23.23
CA PRO A 85 -7.11 8.13 -22.80
C PRO A 85 -7.71 8.90 -23.98
N ASN A 86 -8.76 9.68 -23.70
CA ASN A 86 -9.36 10.58 -24.69
C ASN A 86 -8.66 11.96 -24.64
N ASN A 87 -8.56 12.65 -25.78
CA ASN A 87 -8.10 14.05 -25.88
C ASN A 87 -6.71 14.30 -25.25
N VAL A 88 -5.74 13.49 -25.66
CA VAL A 88 -4.34 13.59 -25.24
C VAL A 88 -3.72 14.88 -25.79
N GLY A 89 -3.16 15.69 -24.89
CA GLY A 89 -2.40 16.90 -25.23
C GLY A 89 -0.89 16.77 -24.95
N PHE A 90 -0.49 15.82 -24.11
CA PHE A 90 0.91 15.58 -23.76
C PHE A 90 1.27 14.10 -23.87
N ILE A 91 2.49 13.80 -24.32
CA ILE A 91 2.97 12.41 -24.51
C ILE A 91 2.85 11.58 -23.23
N TRP A 92 3.10 12.19 -22.05
CA TRP A 92 3.03 11.47 -20.78
C TRP A 92 1.61 10.95 -20.47
N GLU A 93 0.56 11.61 -20.97
CA GLU A 93 -0.84 11.22 -20.73
C GLU A 93 -1.16 9.86 -21.39
N LEU A 94 -0.36 9.41 -22.36
CA LEU A 94 -0.50 8.09 -22.98
C LEU A 94 -0.12 6.94 -22.04
N VAL A 95 0.70 7.21 -21.01
CA VAL A 95 1.31 6.16 -20.19
C VAL A 95 1.12 6.37 -18.69
N LYS A 96 0.78 7.58 -18.25
CA LYS A 96 0.62 7.93 -16.83
C LYS A 96 -0.71 8.59 -16.56
N ARG A 97 -1.29 8.31 -15.39
CA ARG A 97 -2.37 9.12 -14.84
C ARG A 97 -1.80 10.47 -14.36
N PRO A 98 -2.63 11.52 -14.24
CA PRO A 98 -2.21 12.79 -13.66
C PRO A 98 -1.55 12.62 -12.28
N VAL A 99 -2.09 11.75 -11.42
CA VAL A 99 -1.48 11.48 -10.11
C VAL A 99 -0.09 10.85 -10.23
N ASP A 100 0.10 9.90 -11.16
CA ASP A 100 1.39 9.24 -11.36
C ASP A 100 2.44 10.21 -11.87
N PHE A 101 2.05 11.12 -12.77
CA PHE A 101 2.93 12.15 -13.27
C PHE A 101 3.30 13.15 -12.17
N ALA A 102 2.33 13.67 -11.42
CA ALA A 102 2.54 14.64 -10.35
C ALA A 102 3.46 14.12 -9.24
N PHE A 103 3.31 12.85 -8.85
CA PHE A 103 4.10 12.24 -7.78
C PHE A 103 5.35 11.51 -8.27
N GLY A 104 5.54 11.37 -9.59
CA GLY A 104 6.70 10.69 -10.18
C GLY A 104 6.63 9.17 -10.09
N ALA A 105 5.42 8.60 -10.00
CA ALA A 105 5.21 7.16 -9.99
C ALA A 105 5.55 6.51 -11.34
N MET A 106 5.76 5.20 -11.34
CA MET A 106 5.94 4.42 -12.57
C MET A 106 4.64 4.40 -13.39
N PRO A 107 4.71 4.40 -14.73
CA PRO A 107 3.55 4.18 -15.58
C PRO A 107 2.80 2.89 -15.20
N PRO A 108 1.48 2.89 -14.91
CA PRO A 108 0.74 1.71 -14.44
C PRO A 108 0.85 0.46 -15.31
N LEU A 109 1.15 0.64 -16.60
CA LEU A 109 1.25 -0.44 -17.59
C LEU A 109 2.70 -0.81 -17.94
N ALA A 110 3.70 -0.19 -17.28
CA ALA A 110 5.10 -0.60 -17.46
C ALA A 110 5.31 -2.02 -16.93
N GLU A 111 6.20 -2.80 -17.55
CA GLU A 111 6.42 -4.22 -17.25
C GLU A 111 6.56 -4.52 -15.74
N ARG A 112 7.30 -3.69 -15.01
CA ARG A 112 7.58 -3.87 -13.57
C ARG A 112 6.38 -3.66 -12.65
N ILE A 113 5.32 -2.99 -13.11
CA ILE A 113 4.11 -2.68 -12.31
C ILE A 113 2.82 -3.24 -12.93
N GLY A 114 2.80 -3.49 -14.24
CA GLY A 114 1.64 -4.03 -14.95
C GLY A 114 1.25 -5.43 -14.45
N SER A 115 2.21 -6.28 -14.06
CA SER A 115 1.90 -7.60 -13.48
C SER A 115 1.21 -7.51 -12.10
N PRO A 116 1.74 -6.75 -11.12
CA PRO A 116 1.02 -6.43 -9.89
C PRO A 116 -0.39 -5.84 -10.11
N VAL A 117 -0.51 -4.87 -11.02
CA VAL A 117 -1.79 -4.22 -11.36
C VAL A 117 -2.78 -5.25 -11.91
N ALA A 118 -2.37 -6.09 -12.86
CA ALA A 118 -3.23 -7.14 -13.41
C ALA A 118 -3.67 -8.16 -12.35
N ARG A 119 -2.76 -8.60 -11.47
CA ARG A 119 -3.08 -9.50 -10.34
C ARG A 119 -4.16 -8.89 -9.45
N PHE A 120 -3.97 -7.65 -9.01
CA PHE A 120 -4.92 -7.02 -8.11
C PHE A 120 -6.26 -6.72 -8.79
N LEU A 121 -6.26 -6.23 -10.04
CA LEU A 121 -7.51 -6.00 -10.78
C LEU A 121 -8.31 -7.30 -10.99
N ASN A 122 -7.64 -8.43 -11.24
CA ASN A 122 -8.30 -9.74 -11.27
C ASN A 122 -8.99 -10.04 -9.94
N LEU A 123 -8.28 -9.89 -8.81
CA LEU A 123 -8.84 -10.13 -7.48
C LEU A 123 -10.00 -9.18 -7.16
N PHE A 124 -9.79 -7.87 -7.38
CA PHE A 124 -10.78 -6.83 -7.10
C PHE A 124 -12.04 -7.00 -7.94
N SER A 125 -11.90 -7.39 -9.21
CA SER A 125 -13.06 -7.62 -10.09
C SER A 125 -14.03 -8.68 -9.55
N SER A 126 -13.52 -9.61 -8.73
CA SER A 126 -14.31 -10.69 -8.14
C SER A 126 -15.02 -10.33 -6.83
N ILE A 127 -14.78 -9.13 -6.30
CA ILE A 127 -15.34 -8.62 -5.03
C ILE A 127 -15.94 -7.20 -5.15
N LYS A 128 -15.86 -6.58 -6.33
CA LYS A 128 -16.27 -5.17 -6.56
C LYS A 128 -17.77 -4.91 -6.34
N ASP A 129 -18.60 -5.95 -6.41
CA ASP A 129 -20.04 -5.84 -6.16
C ASP A 129 -20.34 -5.79 -4.64
N GLU A 130 -19.42 -6.27 -3.80
CA GLU A 130 -19.52 -6.26 -2.33
C GLU A 130 -18.77 -5.07 -1.71
N PHE A 131 -17.64 -4.66 -2.29
CA PHE A 131 -16.75 -3.64 -1.73
C PHE A 131 -16.41 -2.56 -2.75
N THR A 132 -16.46 -1.30 -2.30
CA THR A 132 -16.30 -0.14 -3.18
C THR A 132 -14.93 0.52 -2.99
N LEU A 133 -14.28 0.85 -4.11
CA LEU A 133 -13.08 1.69 -4.14
C LEU A 133 -13.40 3.08 -3.59
N GLY A 134 -12.57 3.56 -2.67
CA GLY A 134 -12.78 4.80 -1.92
C GLY A 134 -13.68 4.70 -0.70
N LYS A 135 -14.17 3.49 -0.36
CA LYS A 135 -14.92 3.23 0.88
C LYS A 135 -14.24 2.18 1.74
N GLN A 136 -14.08 0.97 1.22
CA GLN A 136 -13.39 -0.13 1.93
C GLN A 136 -12.01 -0.42 1.36
N ILE A 137 -11.83 -0.19 0.06
CA ILE A 137 -10.55 -0.42 -0.63
C ILE A 137 -10.02 0.93 -1.09
N PHE A 138 -8.73 1.16 -0.90
CA PHE A 138 -8.06 2.40 -1.29
C PHE A 138 -6.75 2.09 -1.99
N GLU A 139 -6.44 2.93 -2.96
CA GLU A 139 -5.12 2.99 -3.58
C GLU A 139 -4.24 3.95 -2.79
N THR A 140 -2.96 3.60 -2.64
CA THR A 140 -1.95 4.48 -2.04
C THR A 140 -0.64 4.36 -2.80
N TYR A 141 0.32 5.21 -2.45
CA TYR A 141 1.67 5.20 -2.98
C TYR A 141 2.65 5.61 -1.86
N PRO A 142 3.25 4.64 -1.14
CA PRO A 142 4.17 4.89 -0.03
C PRO A 142 5.33 5.81 -0.40
N ALA A 143 5.97 5.63 -1.55
CA ALA A 143 7.02 6.54 -2.00
C ALA A 143 6.50 7.98 -2.23
N GLY A 144 5.27 8.14 -2.73
CA GLY A 144 4.61 9.45 -2.82
C GLY A 144 4.35 10.08 -1.46
N SER A 145 3.94 9.27 -0.48
CA SER A 145 3.76 9.69 0.92
C SER A 145 5.10 10.11 1.55
N LEU A 146 6.16 9.33 1.36
CA LEU A 146 7.51 9.67 1.84
C LEU A 146 8.01 10.99 1.23
N LYS A 147 7.75 11.22 -0.06
CA LYS A 147 8.06 12.49 -0.73
C LYS A 147 7.33 13.67 -0.08
N LEU A 148 6.04 13.52 0.26
CA LEU A 148 5.27 14.56 0.97
C LEU A 148 5.81 14.85 2.38
N LEU A 149 6.34 13.83 3.04
CA LEU A 149 6.96 13.94 4.37
C LEU A 149 8.40 14.44 4.35
N ASN A 150 8.96 14.77 3.18
CA ASN A 150 10.37 15.11 2.97
C ASN A 150 11.34 14.01 3.47
N LEU A 151 10.95 12.75 3.25
CA LEU A 151 11.75 11.58 3.60
C LEU A 151 12.39 10.92 2.36
N PRO A 152 13.39 10.05 2.56
CA PRO A 152 13.97 9.26 1.46
C PRO A 152 12.91 8.40 0.77
N TYR A 153 12.57 8.71 -0.49
CA TYR A 153 11.50 8.02 -1.23
C TYR A 153 12.01 7.19 -2.42
N ASN A 154 13.26 7.36 -2.84
CA ASN A 154 13.86 6.67 -3.99
C ASN A 154 15.08 5.80 -3.65
N LYS A 155 15.57 5.87 -2.40
CA LYS A 155 16.81 5.20 -1.95
C LYS A 155 16.58 4.05 -0.96
N TYR A 156 15.36 3.88 -0.45
CA TYR A 156 15.07 2.86 0.58
C TYR A 156 14.81 1.46 0.00
N LYS A 157 14.55 1.35 -1.31
CA LYS A 157 14.31 0.06 -1.97
C LYS A 157 15.53 -0.86 -1.87
N LYS A 158 15.30 -2.16 -1.66
CA LYS A 158 16.30 -3.20 -1.40
C LYS A 158 17.17 -2.98 -0.15
N SER A 159 16.79 -2.07 0.75
CA SER A 159 17.44 -1.92 2.05
C SER A 159 16.67 -2.69 3.12
N GLN A 160 17.31 -2.87 4.27
CA GLN A 160 16.70 -3.48 5.45
C GLN A 160 17.06 -2.66 6.68
N ALA A 161 16.17 -2.68 7.67
CA ALA A 161 16.45 -2.16 9.00
C ALA A 161 16.17 -3.21 10.07
N GLU A 162 16.88 -3.12 11.19
CA GLU A 162 16.74 -3.97 12.37
C GLU A 162 16.54 -3.10 13.61
N PHE A 163 15.65 -3.51 14.51
CA PHE A 163 15.42 -2.82 15.77
C PHE A 163 16.34 -3.36 16.86
N GLU A 164 17.33 -2.55 17.26
CA GLU A 164 18.34 -2.91 18.25
C GLU A 164 18.52 -1.79 19.27
N ASN A 165 18.58 -2.16 20.55
CA ASN A 165 18.89 -1.25 21.67
C ASN A 165 17.98 -0.01 21.66
N GLY A 166 16.69 -0.22 21.41
CA GLY A 166 15.67 0.84 21.39
C GLY A 166 15.65 1.72 20.14
N SER A 167 16.35 1.37 19.05
CA SER A 167 16.38 2.16 17.82
C SER A 167 16.48 1.30 16.56
N TRP A 168 15.90 1.78 15.45
CA TRP A 168 16.12 1.17 14.14
C TRP A 168 17.52 1.48 13.61
N LYS A 169 18.22 0.46 13.13
CA LYS A 169 19.53 0.52 12.45
C LYS A 169 19.38 -0.04 11.04
N GLY A 170 20.13 0.48 10.06
CA GLY A 170 20.13 -0.05 8.69
C GLY A 170 19.50 0.88 7.65
N GLY A 171 20.37 1.59 6.91
CA GLY A 171 20.01 2.34 5.70
C GLY A 171 18.94 3.42 5.88
N GLU A 172 18.21 3.67 4.79
CA GLU A 172 17.16 4.69 4.74
C GLU A 172 15.87 4.23 5.43
N ILE A 173 15.56 2.92 5.46
CA ILE A 173 14.41 2.38 6.20
C ILE A 173 14.51 2.75 7.67
N ALA A 174 15.70 2.65 8.30
CA ALA A 174 15.86 3.04 9.70
C ALA A 174 15.50 4.51 9.95
N LYS A 175 15.88 5.42 9.05
CA LYS A 175 15.54 6.86 9.16
C LYS A 175 14.04 7.09 9.04
N ILE A 176 13.39 6.41 8.09
CA ILE A 176 11.93 6.48 7.90
C ILE A 176 11.22 5.94 9.14
N SER A 177 11.61 4.76 9.63
CA SER A 177 11.03 4.13 10.81
C SER A 177 11.18 4.99 12.08
N GLN A 178 12.35 5.60 12.28
CA GLN A 178 12.57 6.55 13.38
C GLN A 178 11.69 7.80 13.25
N TYR A 179 11.62 8.39 12.05
CA TYR A 179 10.77 9.54 11.80
C TYR A 179 9.31 9.20 12.11
N LEU A 180 8.79 8.07 11.64
CA LEU A 180 7.42 7.61 11.89
C LEU A 180 7.16 7.14 13.34
N LYS A 181 8.15 7.22 14.24
CA LYS A 181 8.06 6.73 15.63
C LYS A 181 7.67 5.25 15.73
N LEU A 182 8.16 4.43 14.80
CA LEU A 182 8.00 2.99 14.86
C LEU A 182 8.86 2.44 16.01
N THR A 183 8.27 1.65 16.89
CA THR A 183 8.95 0.90 17.94
C THR A 183 8.70 -0.59 17.76
N SER A 184 9.55 -1.45 18.29
CA SER A 184 9.38 -2.90 18.18
C SER A 184 10.07 -3.62 19.35
N GLU A 185 9.89 -4.93 19.45
CA GLU A 185 10.79 -5.80 20.20
C GLU A 185 12.16 -5.90 19.52
N GLN A 186 13.17 -6.30 20.31
CA GLN A 186 14.56 -6.44 19.85
C GLN A 186 14.68 -7.46 18.70
N ASN A 187 15.59 -7.21 17.76
CA ASN A 187 15.94 -8.08 16.62
C ASN A 187 14.81 -8.26 15.59
N ILE A 188 13.80 -7.39 15.60
CA ILE A 188 12.83 -7.33 14.51
C ILE A 188 13.44 -6.61 13.32
N THR A 189 13.37 -7.26 12.15
CA THR A 189 13.81 -6.70 10.88
C THR A 189 12.63 -6.24 10.04
N LEU A 190 12.85 -5.20 9.23
CA LEU A 190 11.92 -4.71 8.20
C LEU A 190 12.65 -4.60 6.86
N ASN A 191 12.03 -5.06 5.80
CA ASN A 191 12.44 -4.79 4.42
C ASN A 191 11.59 -3.67 3.78
N ASP A 192 11.89 -3.32 2.52
CA ASP A 192 11.19 -2.25 1.82
C ASP A 192 9.71 -2.56 1.51
N ASP A 193 9.38 -3.81 1.18
CA ASP A 193 8.00 -4.23 0.90
C ASP A 193 7.14 -4.19 2.18
N GLU A 194 7.71 -4.59 3.33
CA GLU A 194 7.08 -4.50 4.65
C GLU A 194 6.89 -3.04 5.09
N LEU A 195 7.87 -2.17 4.86
CA LEU A 195 7.76 -0.74 5.16
C LEU A 195 6.64 -0.09 4.34
N ASP A 196 6.53 -0.42 3.06
CA ASP A 196 5.49 0.11 2.18
C ASP A 196 4.10 -0.31 2.65
N ALA A 197 3.92 -1.60 2.97
CA ALA A 197 2.68 -2.08 3.59
C ALA A 197 2.38 -1.41 4.95
N ILE A 198 3.40 -1.14 5.77
CA ILE A 198 3.24 -0.35 7.02
C ILE A 198 2.68 1.04 6.71
N ILE A 199 3.27 1.78 5.77
CA ILE A 199 2.81 3.12 5.39
C ILE A 199 1.38 3.06 4.85
N CYS A 200 1.06 2.06 4.02
CA CYS A 200 -0.30 1.81 3.55
C CYS A 200 -1.28 1.68 4.74
N SER A 201 -0.97 0.80 5.70
CA SER A 201 -1.86 0.55 6.84
C SER A 201 -2.03 1.77 7.76
N ILE A 202 -0.94 2.51 8.04
CA ILE A 202 -0.97 3.74 8.84
C ILE A 202 -1.93 4.74 8.20
N THR A 203 -1.82 4.94 6.88
CA THR A 203 -2.68 5.85 6.12
C THR A 203 -4.17 5.52 6.30
N GLY A 204 -4.51 4.24 6.50
CA GLY A 204 -5.87 3.78 6.76
C GLY A 204 -6.37 4.04 8.17
N VAL A 205 -5.53 3.99 9.21
CA VAL A 205 -5.96 4.14 10.61
C VAL A 205 -5.86 5.57 11.15
N VAL A 206 -5.07 6.44 10.53
CA VAL A 206 -4.97 7.86 10.94
C VAL A 206 -6.23 8.66 10.52
N GLY A 207 -6.36 9.86 11.07
CA GLY A 207 -7.42 10.81 10.73
C GLY A 207 -7.19 11.48 9.37
N GLY A 208 -8.26 12.03 8.77
CA GLY A 208 -8.20 12.66 7.46
C GLY A 208 -7.26 13.88 7.39
N GLU A 209 -7.00 14.53 8.52
CA GLU A 209 -6.04 15.62 8.67
C GLU A 209 -4.58 15.23 8.35
N TYR A 210 -4.26 13.94 8.46
CA TYR A 210 -2.95 13.38 8.12
C TYR A 210 -2.85 12.94 6.66
N CYS A 211 -3.97 12.92 5.93
CA CYS A 211 -4.07 12.34 4.60
C CYS A 211 -4.31 13.40 3.52
N LEU A 212 -3.80 13.15 2.32
CA LEU A 212 -4.07 13.91 1.10
C LEU A 212 -4.96 13.08 0.18
N GLN A 213 -6.20 13.52 -0.05
CA GLN A 213 -7.22 12.82 -0.84
C GLN A 213 -8.25 13.81 -1.39
N GLY A 214 -9.13 13.33 -2.28
CA GLY A 214 -10.26 14.10 -2.82
C GLY A 214 -9.83 15.43 -3.46
N ASP A 215 -10.56 16.50 -3.17
CA ASP A 215 -10.30 17.84 -3.73
C ASP A 215 -8.92 18.40 -3.37
N GLU A 216 -8.42 18.10 -2.16
CA GLU A 216 -7.09 18.54 -1.74
C GLU A 216 -6.00 17.88 -2.61
N LEU A 217 -6.15 16.58 -2.89
CA LEU A 217 -5.26 15.85 -3.79
C LEU A 217 -5.38 16.38 -5.22
N ALA A 218 -6.59 16.65 -5.70
CA ALA A 218 -6.79 17.24 -7.02
C ALA A 218 -6.10 18.60 -7.14
N ASN A 219 -6.25 19.49 -6.14
CA ASN A 219 -5.55 20.77 -6.11
C ASN A 219 -4.04 20.59 -6.12
N LYS A 220 -3.50 19.62 -5.36
CA LYS A 220 -2.07 19.33 -5.35
C LYS A 220 -1.58 18.85 -6.72
N ILE A 221 -2.31 17.94 -7.38
CA ILE A 221 -1.99 17.46 -8.73
C ILE A 221 -1.92 18.65 -9.69
N ASN A 222 -2.97 19.48 -9.73
CA ASN A 222 -3.01 20.64 -10.63
C ASN A 222 -1.86 21.63 -10.37
N SER A 223 -1.48 21.86 -9.10
CA SER A 223 -0.34 22.72 -8.76
C SER A 223 1.03 22.18 -9.19
N LEU A 224 1.14 20.85 -9.40
CA LEU A 224 2.40 20.20 -9.78
C LEU A 224 2.54 20.03 -11.29
N ILE A 225 1.44 19.86 -12.02
CA ILE A 225 1.45 19.66 -13.48
C ILE A 225 1.48 21.00 -14.22
N SER A 226 0.85 22.04 -13.65
CA SER A 226 0.89 23.43 -14.15
C SER A 226 0.72 23.54 -15.67
N ASN A 227 -0.38 23.00 -16.17
CA ASN A 227 -0.86 23.22 -17.53
C ASN A 227 -2.32 23.72 -17.45
N ASP A 228 -2.86 24.29 -18.52
CA ASP A 228 -4.22 24.85 -18.51
C ASP A 228 -5.35 23.80 -18.40
N LYS A 229 -5.02 22.52 -18.12
CA LYS A 229 -5.99 21.45 -17.90
C LYS A 229 -6.27 21.30 -16.41
N ARG A 230 -7.53 21.01 -16.08
CA ARG A 230 -7.96 20.66 -14.72
C ARG A 230 -8.08 19.14 -14.57
N TYR A 231 -7.27 18.57 -13.69
CA TYR A 231 -7.27 17.15 -13.36
C TYR A 231 -8.03 16.86 -12.07
N THR A 232 -8.60 15.66 -11.97
CA THR A 232 -9.25 15.13 -10.76
C THR A 232 -8.38 14.06 -10.12
N ALA A 233 -8.51 13.89 -8.81
CA ALA A 233 -7.93 12.74 -8.12
C ALA A 233 -8.60 11.43 -8.60
N PRO A 234 -7.86 10.32 -8.70
CA PRO A 234 -8.47 9.00 -8.90
C PRO A 234 -9.34 8.62 -7.69
N ASN A 235 -10.37 7.83 -7.94
CA ASN A 235 -11.28 7.39 -6.88
C ASN A 235 -10.54 6.52 -5.86
N GLY A 236 -10.71 6.82 -4.57
CA GLY A 236 -10.09 6.06 -3.50
C GLY A 236 -8.57 6.16 -3.40
N TYR A 237 -7.94 7.14 -4.06
CA TYR A 237 -6.51 7.42 -3.91
C TYR A 237 -6.24 8.25 -2.66
N ILE A 238 -5.35 7.78 -1.78
CA ILE A 238 -5.01 8.45 -0.52
C ILE A 238 -3.50 8.37 -0.25
N LEU A 239 -2.91 9.49 0.18
CA LEU A 239 -1.51 9.55 0.61
C LEU A 239 -1.39 10.03 2.05
N LEU A 240 -0.38 9.56 2.78
CA LEU A 240 0.02 10.15 4.05
C LEU A 240 0.81 11.44 3.78
N LYS A 241 0.26 12.58 4.18
CA LYS A 241 0.88 13.91 3.98
C LYS A 241 1.53 14.49 5.23
N LYS A 242 1.17 13.98 6.41
CA LYS A 242 1.72 14.43 7.70
C LYS A 242 2.04 13.23 8.56
N ARG A 243 3.13 13.35 9.32
CA ARG A 243 3.50 12.35 10.32
C ARG A 243 2.46 12.33 11.44
N PRO A 244 1.90 11.17 11.81
CA PRO A 244 1.07 11.09 13.00
C PRO A 244 1.92 11.25 14.28
N GLU A 245 1.43 12.02 15.25
CA GLU A 245 2.15 12.30 16.50
C GLU A 245 1.95 11.25 17.59
N ILE A 246 1.81 9.99 17.18
CA ILE A 246 1.48 8.86 18.04
C ILE A 246 2.58 7.82 18.02
N ARG A 247 2.62 6.98 19.05
CA ARG A 247 3.50 5.81 19.08
C ARG A 247 2.92 4.71 18.20
N ILE A 248 3.78 4.07 17.41
CA ILE A 248 3.42 2.96 16.53
C ILE A 248 4.25 1.75 16.91
N ASN A 249 3.62 0.72 17.47
CA ASN A 249 4.31 -0.51 17.87
C ASN A 249 4.20 -1.57 16.76
N ILE A 250 5.34 -2.06 16.30
CA ILE A 250 5.45 -3.11 15.29
C ILE A 250 5.63 -4.45 16.00
N THR A 251 4.90 -5.44 15.53
CA THR A 251 5.10 -6.85 15.87
C THR A 251 5.15 -7.65 14.57
N THR A 252 5.75 -8.83 14.61
CA THR A 252 5.79 -9.73 13.45
C THR A 252 5.12 -11.05 13.77
N LYS A 253 4.39 -11.61 12.80
CA LYS A 253 3.78 -12.93 12.92
C LYS A 253 4.07 -13.77 11.68
N ILE A 254 4.78 -14.87 11.86
CA ILE A 254 4.96 -15.88 10.82
C ILE A 254 3.71 -16.78 10.83
N VAL A 255 2.91 -16.71 9.77
CA VAL A 255 1.72 -17.56 9.66
C VAL A 255 2.09 -18.93 9.10
N LYS A 256 1.44 -19.99 9.61
CA LYS A 256 1.70 -21.38 9.20
C LYS A 256 0.87 -21.77 7.98
N ASN A 257 -0.33 -21.23 7.87
CA ASN A 257 -1.26 -21.49 6.77
C ASN A 257 -2.34 -20.41 6.68
N GLN A 258 -3.12 -20.46 5.59
CA GLN A 258 -4.20 -19.51 5.33
C GLN A 258 -5.27 -19.49 6.43
N LYS A 259 -5.63 -20.65 7.01
CA LYS A 259 -6.63 -20.73 8.08
C LYS A 259 -6.20 -19.98 9.33
N GLU A 260 -4.92 -20.04 9.69
CA GLU A 260 -4.36 -19.23 10.78
C GLU A 260 -4.43 -17.74 10.44
N LEU A 261 -3.97 -17.35 9.24
CA LEU A 261 -4.00 -15.96 8.81
C LEU A 261 -5.41 -15.36 8.84
N LEU A 262 -6.41 -16.08 8.33
CA LEU A 262 -7.81 -15.64 8.36
C LEU A 262 -8.33 -15.44 9.79
N LYS A 263 -7.98 -16.34 10.73
CA LYS A 263 -8.35 -16.17 12.15
C LYS A 263 -7.76 -14.90 12.75
N GLU A 264 -6.51 -14.59 12.42
CA GLU A 264 -5.84 -13.38 12.89
C GLU A 264 -6.42 -12.11 12.29
N VAL A 265 -6.85 -12.14 11.02
CA VAL A 265 -7.48 -10.99 10.36
C VAL A 265 -8.88 -10.73 10.93
N ILE A 266 -9.65 -11.77 11.24
CA ILE A 266 -11.04 -11.64 11.71
C ILE A 266 -11.11 -11.16 13.19
N ARG A 267 -10.11 -11.51 14.01
CA ARG A 267 -10.04 -11.16 15.44
C ARG A 267 -10.16 -9.66 15.69
#